data_AF-A0A8X6JII4-F1
#
_entry.id   AF-A0A8X6JII4-F1
#
_cell.length_a   1.000
_cell.length_b   1.000
_cell.length_c   1.000
_cell.angle_alpha   90.00
_cell.angle_beta   90.00
_cell.angle_gamma   90.00
#
_symmetry.space_group_name_H-M   'P 1'
#
loop_
_entity.id
_entity.type
_entity.pdbx_description
1 polymer ?
#
loop_
_entity_poly.entity_id
_entity_poly.type
_entity_poly.pdbx_seq_one_letter_code
_entity_poly.pdbx_strand_id
1 'polypeptide(L)'
;MRGNVLNKSRCGRPHKLSDRDSRAIVRKVKKNPKISAPKLADQIATASGKKVHPETVRRILRSGGYNGRVSSRKPFISSVNQQKRLDFASAHIIKIKKRRPPNRSEHKRRLPSSNQQAKKRNRRTEENNGQVLDRGSRFGPAEERPLQSSRMQQGRSSPYNLRNRGEQT
;
A
#
# COMPACT_ATOMS: atom_id res chain seq x y z
N MET A 1 22.82 39.04 -47.47
CA MET A 1 22.70 38.30 -46.19
C MET A 1 21.23 37.94 -45.99
N ARG A 2 20.87 36.65 -45.83
CA ARG A 2 19.47 36.27 -45.55
C ARG A 2 19.23 36.40 -44.03
N GLY A 3 18.39 37.34 -43.62
CA GLY A 3 18.00 37.53 -42.23
C GLY A 3 17.12 36.37 -41.76
N ASN A 4 17.52 35.70 -40.68
CA ASN A 4 16.77 34.58 -40.13
C ASN A 4 15.63 35.09 -39.24
N VAL A 5 14.38 34.98 -39.69
CA VAL A 5 13.17 35.38 -38.96
C VAL A 5 12.62 34.15 -38.21
N LEU A 6 13.26 33.78 -37.10
CA LEU A 6 12.73 32.72 -36.23
C LEU A 6 11.72 33.30 -35.24
N ASN A 7 10.52 32.74 -35.21
CA ASN A 7 9.49 33.12 -34.24
C ASN A 7 9.93 32.73 -32.82
N LYS A 8 9.95 33.72 -31.92
CA LYS A 8 10.18 33.50 -30.49
C LYS A 8 8.94 32.86 -29.86
N SER A 9 9.16 31.99 -28.87
CA SER A 9 8.07 31.47 -28.05
C SER A 9 7.31 32.60 -27.35
N ARG A 10 5.98 32.53 -27.34
CA ARG A 10 5.15 33.52 -26.64
C ARG A 10 5.36 33.43 -25.13
N CYS A 11 5.44 34.57 -24.45
CA CYS A 11 5.36 34.59 -22.99
C CYS A 11 3.91 34.43 -22.53
N GLY A 12 3.70 33.61 -21.51
CA GLY A 12 2.39 33.45 -20.88
C GLY A 12 2.03 34.64 -19.97
N ARG A 13 0.83 34.59 -19.39
CA ARG A 13 0.39 35.59 -18.41
C ARG A 13 1.26 35.52 -17.14
N PRO A 14 1.74 36.66 -16.61
CA PRO A 14 2.51 36.66 -15.36
C PRO A 14 1.67 36.18 -14.17
N HIS A 15 2.32 35.55 -13.20
CA HIS A 15 1.67 35.10 -11.97
C HIS A 15 1.25 36.29 -11.09
N LYS A 16 0.11 36.14 -10.41
CA LYS A 16 -0.39 37.14 -9.43
C LYS A 16 0.53 37.26 -8.21
N LEU A 17 1.17 36.16 -7.82
CA LEU A 17 2.13 36.12 -6.71
C LEU A 17 3.55 36.25 -7.26
N SER A 18 4.38 37.02 -6.55
CA SER A 18 5.80 37.18 -6.89
C SER A 18 6.61 35.97 -6.42
N ASP A 19 7.84 35.82 -6.92
CA ASP A 19 8.76 34.78 -6.42
C ASP A 19 9.10 34.94 -4.94
N ARG A 20 9.02 36.17 -4.42
CA ARG A 20 9.18 36.43 -2.97
C ARG A 20 8.01 35.87 -2.18
N ASP A 21 6.78 36.06 -2.68
CA ASP A 21 5.56 35.52 -2.06
C ASP A 21 5.62 33.99 -2.06
N SER A 22 5.96 33.37 -3.20
CA SER A 22 6.10 31.92 -3.33
C SER A 22 7.12 31.33 -2.36
N ARG A 23 8.30 31.96 -2.23
CA ARG A 23 9.32 31.56 -1.24
C ARG A 23 8.85 31.74 0.20
N ALA A 24 8.08 32.79 0.49
CA ALA A 24 7.51 33.00 1.82
C ALA A 24 6.51 31.90 2.21
N ILE A 25 5.67 31.47 1.26
CA ILE A 25 4.74 30.35 1.45
C ILE A 25 5.49 29.07 1.82
N VAL A 26 6.54 28.72 1.05
CA VAL A 26 7.35 27.53 1.30
C VAL A 26 8.03 27.59 2.67
N ARG A 27 8.59 28.75 3.05
CA ARG A 27 9.20 28.93 4.38
C ARG A 27 8.20 28.71 5.52
N LYS A 28 6.95 29.18 5.37
CA LYS A 28 5.90 28.97 6.38
C LYS A 28 5.54 27.49 6.55
N VAL A 29 5.40 26.76 5.45
CA VAL A 29 5.14 25.31 5.49
C VAL A 29 6.31 24.53 6.08
N LYS A 30 7.56 24.93 5.79
CA LYS A 30 8.75 24.31 6.39
C LYS A 30 8.78 24.48 7.91
N LYS A 31 8.35 25.64 8.43
CA LYS A 31 8.27 25.91 9.87
C LYS A 31 7.11 25.15 10.53
N ASN A 32 5.94 25.13 9.90
CA ASN A 32 4.76 24.42 10.39
C ASN A 32 4.12 23.59 9.27
N PRO A 33 4.45 22.29 9.16
CA PRO A 33 3.97 21.44 8.07
C PRO A 33 2.46 21.13 8.14
N LYS A 34 1.79 21.46 9.25
CA LYS A 34 0.34 21.24 9.44
C LYS A 34 -0.51 22.42 8.97
N ILE A 35 0.09 23.52 8.53
CA ILE A 35 -0.67 24.69 8.09
C ILE A 35 -1.44 24.37 6.79
N SER A 36 -2.72 24.74 6.75
CA SER A 36 -3.58 24.47 5.60
C SER A 36 -3.46 25.56 4.52
N ALA A 37 -3.73 25.18 3.27
CA ALA A 37 -3.68 26.11 2.14
C ALA A 37 -4.63 27.32 2.26
N PRO A 38 -5.87 27.21 2.78
CA PRO A 38 -6.73 28.38 3.01
C PRO A 38 -6.14 29.36 4.02
N LYS A 39 -5.63 28.87 5.16
CA LYS A 39 -4.95 29.72 6.16
C LYS A 39 -3.74 30.43 5.57
N LEU A 40 -2.99 29.77 4.69
CA LEU A 40 -1.89 30.41 3.97
C LEU A 40 -2.39 31.51 3.02
N ALA A 41 -3.50 31.29 2.32
CA ALA A 41 -4.10 32.30 1.43
C ALA A 41 -4.49 33.56 2.21
N ASP A 42 -5.11 33.41 3.38
CA ASP A 42 -5.47 34.53 4.25
C ASP A 42 -4.23 35.29 4.73
N GLN A 43 -3.18 34.56 5.14
CA GLN A 43 -1.92 35.18 5.56
C GLN A 43 -1.17 35.88 4.42
N ILE A 44 -1.34 35.45 3.17
CA ILE A 44 -0.77 36.15 1.99
C ILE A 44 -1.59 37.42 1.72
N ALA A 45 -2.91 37.34 1.87
CA ALA A 45 -3.78 38.50 1.71
C ALA A 45 -3.43 39.60 2.73
N THR A 46 -3.15 39.23 3.99
CA THR A 46 -2.73 40.21 5.02
C THR A 46 -1.32 40.73 4.81
N ALA A 47 -0.36 39.87 4.42
CA ALA A 47 1.04 40.28 4.30
C ALA A 47 1.36 41.06 3.01
N SER A 48 0.76 40.66 1.89
CA SER A 48 1.09 41.20 0.57
C SER A 48 -0.07 41.98 -0.07
N GLY A 49 -1.25 42.05 0.59
CA GLY A 49 -2.47 42.67 0.04
C GLY A 49 -3.13 41.88 -1.09
N LYS A 50 -2.61 40.69 -1.42
CA LYS A 50 -3.02 39.91 -2.60
C LYS A 50 -3.99 38.80 -2.20
N LYS A 51 -5.28 38.98 -2.49
CA LYS A 51 -6.28 37.91 -2.36
C LYS A 51 -6.07 36.82 -3.42
N VAL A 52 -5.83 35.59 -2.99
CA VAL A 52 -5.61 34.43 -3.85
C VAL A 52 -6.50 33.26 -3.44
N HIS A 53 -6.96 32.49 -4.42
CA HIS A 53 -7.69 31.25 -4.14
C HIS A 53 -6.74 30.21 -3.51
N PRO A 54 -7.19 29.39 -2.53
CA PRO A 54 -6.36 28.37 -1.89
C PRO A 54 -5.69 27.40 -2.88
N GLU A 55 -6.31 27.15 -4.03
CA GLU A 55 -5.72 26.28 -5.07
C GLU A 55 -4.43 26.84 -5.68
N THR A 56 -4.30 28.16 -5.78
CA THR A 56 -3.05 28.78 -6.23
C THR A 56 -1.92 28.49 -5.24
N VAL A 57 -2.21 28.48 -3.94
CA VAL A 57 -1.25 28.09 -2.91
C VAL A 57 -0.89 26.61 -3.05
N ARG A 58 -1.87 25.72 -3.26
CA ARG A 58 -1.60 24.28 -3.46
C ARG A 58 -0.72 24.01 -4.68
N ARG A 59 -0.92 24.74 -5.79
CA ARG A 59 -0.06 24.64 -6.98
C ARG A 59 1.39 25.00 -6.68
N ILE A 60 1.62 26.10 -5.95
CA ILE A 60 2.98 26.51 -5.52
C ILE A 60 3.61 25.48 -4.61
N LEU A 61 2.84 24.91 -3.68
CA LEU A 61 3.35 23.86 -2.79
C LEU A 61 3.73 22.59 -3.57
N ARG A 62 2.89 22.17 -4.52
CA ARG A 62 3.16 21.02 -5.38
C ARG A 62 4.37 21.22 -6.28
N SER A 63 4.55 22.40 -6.87
CA SER A 63 5.76 22.69 -7.66
C SER A 63 7.03 22.68 -6.80
N GLY A 64 6.91 23.02 -5.51
CA GLY A 64 7.98 22.86 -4.52
C GLY A 64 8.13 21.45 -3.93
N GLY A 65 7.36 20.46 -4.40
CA GLY A 65 7.42 19.07 -3.90
C GLY A 65 6.70 18.82 -2.57
N TYR A 66 5.89 19.76 -2.10
CA TYR A 66 5.11 19.63 -0.87
C TYR A 66 3.72 19.07 -1.15
N ASN A 67 3.46 17.90 -0.59
CA ASN A 67 2.18 17.21 -0.74
C ASN A 67 1.54 17.02 0.64
N GLY A 68 0.21 17.12 0.71
CA GLY A 68 -0.53 16.72 1.90
C GLY A 68 -0.34 15.24 2.16
N ARG A 69 0.17 14.89 3.35
CA ARG A 69 0.34 13.51 3.82
C ARG A 69 -0.10 13.42 5.28
N VAL A 70 -0.59 12.25 5.66
CA VAL A 70 -0.91 11.92 7.06
C VAL A 70 0.36 11.43 7.74
N SER A 71 0.68 12.01 8.91
CA SER A 71 1.81 11.54 9.72
C SER A 71 1.52 10.15 10.30
N SER A 72 2.49 9.24 10.23
CA SER A 72 2.37 7.94 10.89
C SER A 72 2.37 8.09 12.42
N ARG A 73 1.57 7.29 13.12
CA ARG A 73 1.53 7.23 14.59
C ARG A 73 2.74 6.42 15.06
N LYS A 74 3.68 7.08 15.74
CA LYS A 74 4.82 6.41 16.38
C LYS A 74 4.61 6.35 17.89
N PRO A 75 5.00 5.26 18.57
CA PRO A 75 4.98 5.24 20.02
C PRO A 75 5.97 6.27 20.57
N PHE A 76 5.65 6.86 21.71
CA PHE A 76 6.57 7.73 22.42
C PHE A 76 7.66 6.86 23.09
N ILE A 77 8.93 7.17 22.82
CA ILE A 77 10.08 6.45 23.38
C ILE A 77 10.83 7.44 24.27
N SER A 78 11.09 7.07 25.53
CA SER A 78 11.89 7.90 26.45
C SER A 78 13.30 8.14 25.93
N SER A 79 13.93 9.25 26.33
CA SER A 79 15.32 9.58 25.94
C SER A 79 16.30 8.45 26.25
N VAL A 80 16.19 7.85 27.45
CA VAL A 80 17.00 6.70 27.88
C VAL A 80 16.84 5.51 26.93
N ASN A 81 15.61 5.18 26.55
CA ASN A 81 15.35 4.07 25.64
C ASN A 81 15.75 4.37 24.20
N GLN A 82 15.71 5.64 23.76
CA GLN A 82 16.26 6.05 22.47
C GLN A 82 17.77 5.79 22.41
N GLN A 83 18.51 6.19 23.45
CA GLN A 83 19.96 5.97 23.53
C GLN A 83 20.30 4.47 23.51
N LYS A 84 19.68 3.67 24.39
CA LYS A 84 19.88 2.22 24.43
C LYS A 84 19.63 1.54 23.06
N ARG A 85 18.59 1.98 22.35
CA ARG A 85 18.27 1.48 21.00
C ARG A 85 19.34 1.87 19.98
N LEU A 86 19.88 3.08 20.05
CA LEU A 86 20.98 3.54 19.18
C LEU A 86 22.29 2.81 19.46
N ASP A 87 22.65 2.61 20.73
CA ASP A 87 23.84 1.87 21.14
C ASP A 87 23.76 0.42 20.68
N PHE A 88 22.60 -0.23 20.91
CA PHE A 88 22.34 -1.58 20.44
C PHE A 88 22.43 -1.67 18.91
N ALA A 89 21.79 -0.75 18.18
CA ALA A 89 21.86 -0.73 16.72
C ALA A 89 23.32 -0.60 16.25
N SER A 90 24.07 0.36 16.79
CA SER A 90 25.47 0.62 16.45
C SER A 90 26.37 -0.60 16.69
N ALA A 91 26.23 -1.24 17.86
CA ALA A 91 27.00 -2.44 18.20
C ALA A 91 26.66 -3.65 17.30
N HIS A 92 25.45 -3.72 16.74
CA HIS A 92 24.95 -4.89 16.02
C HIS A 92 24.81 -4.70 14.49
N ILE A 93 25.11 -3.52 13.92
CA ILE A 93 25.11 -3.26 12.46
C ILE A 93 26.02 -4.24 11.71
N ILE A 94 27.15 -4.65 12.30
CA ILE A 94 28.14 -5.56 11.67
C ILE A 94 27.62 -7.02 11.60
N LYS A 95 26.72 -7.43 12.50
CA LYS A 95 26.21 -8.82 12.55
C LYS A 95 25.36 -9.19 11.33
N ILE A 96 24.80 -8.20 10.64
CA ILE A 96 24.06 -8.38 9.38
C ILE A 96 25.02 -8.72 8.23
N LYS A 97 26.20 -8.08 8.17
CA LYS A 97 27.21 -8.32 7.11
C LYS A 97 27.98 -9.63 7.29
N LYS A 98 28.09 -10.15 8.52
CA LYS A 98 28.78 -11.42 8.83
C LYS A 98 27.89 -12.66 8.76
N ARG A 99 26.65 -12.56 8.27
CA ARG A 99 25.89 -13.78 7.91
C ARG A 99 26.59 -14.40 6.70
N ARG A 100 27.42 -15.42 6.94
CA ARG A 100 27.94 -16.28 5.85
C ARG A 100 26.72 -16.70 5.02
N PRO A 101 26.73 -16.52 3.68
CA PRO A 101 25.69 -17.11 2.86
C PRO A 101 25.64 -18.62 3.19
N PRO A 102 24.45 -19.23 3.26
CA PRO A 102 24.37 -20.68 3.46
C PRO A 102 25.24 -21.35 2.41
N ASN A 103 26.11 -22.26 2.87
CA ASN A 103 27.10 -22.90 2.01
C ASN A 103 26.35 -23.61 0.88
N ARG A 104 26.72 -23.40 -0.39
CA ARG A 104 25.99 -23.91 -1.58
C ARG A 104 25.77 -25.43 -1.54
N SER A 105 26.59 -26.15 -0.77
CA SER A 105 26.48 -27.58 -0.49
C SER A 105 25.27 -27.98 0.41
N GLU A 106 24.72 -27.08 1.22
CA GLU A 106 23.56 -27.36 2.07
C GLU A 106 22.24 -27.31 1.31
N HIS A 107 22.16 -26.52 0.23
CA HIS A 107 20.94 -26.40 -0.58
C HIS A 107 20.60 -27.70 -1.33
N LYS A 108 21.62 -28.53 -1.63
CA LYS A 108 21.45 -29.86 -2.24
C LYS A 108 20.94 -30.94 -1.26
N ARG A 109 20.93 -30.67 0.05
CA ARG A 109 20.43 -31.62 1.07
C ARG A 109 18.94 -31.46 1.42
N ARG A 110 18.28 -30.40 0.94
CA ARG A 110 16.89 -30.07 1.31
C ARG A 110 15.83 -30.37 0.25
N LEU A 111 16.23 -30.83 -0.95
CA LEU A 111 15.28 -31.34 -1.94
C LEU A 111 15.26 -32.87 -1.85
N PRO A 112 14.09 -33.51 -1.68
CA PRO A 112 14.00 -34.95 -1.87
C PRO A 112 14.50 -35.26 -3.28
N SER A 113 15.45 -36.18 -3.40
CA SER A 113 15.83 -36.69 -4.72
C SER A 113 14.56 -37.22 -5.38
N SER A 114 14.31 -36.85 -6.64
CA SER A 114 13.12 -37.25 -7.42
C SER A 114 12.88 -38.77 -7.42
N ASN A 115 13.89 -39.55 -7.04
CA ASN A 115 13.86 -41.00 -6.98
C ASN A 115 13.18 -41.59 -5.73
N GLN A 116 12.83 -40.80 -4.71
CA GLN A 116 11.99 -41.29 -3.59
C GLN A 116 10.49 -41.30 -3.92
N GLN A 117 10.05 -40.48 -4.87
CA GLN A 117 8.64 -40.40 -5.26
C GLN A 117 8.24 -41.53 -6.21
N ALA A 118 9.19 -42.05 -6.99
CA ALA A 118 9.00 -43.23 -7.85
C ALA A 118 8.84 -44.53 -7.04
N LYS A 119 9.53 -44.70 -5.92
CA LYS A 119 9.44 -45.92 -5.07
C LYS A 119 8.17 -46.01 -4.21
N LYS A 120 7.40 -44.92 -4.06
CA LYS A 120 6.12 -44.93 -3.32
C LYS A 120 4.89 -45.19 -4.20
N ARG A 121 5.02 -45.23 -5.54
CA ARG A 121 3.90 -45.55 -6.45
C ARG A 121 3.73 -47.05 -6.70
N ASN A 122 4.79 -47.85 -6.55
CA ASN A 122 4.76 -49.29 -6.87
C ASN A 122 4.43 -50.22 -5.69
N ARG A 123 3.88 -49.71 -4.57
CA ARG A 123 3.31 -50.55 -3.50
C ARG A 123 1.78 -50.56 -3.43
N ARG A 124 1.09 -49.78 -4.27
CA ARG A 124 -0.39 -49.75 -4.31
C ARG A 124 -0.98 -50.60 -5.45
N THR A 125 -0.15 -51.13 -6.34
CA THR A 125 -0.61 -51.88 -7.52
C THR A 125 -0.67 -53.40 -7.34
N GLU A 126 -0.39 -53.94 -6.15
CA GLU A 126 -0.51 -55.39 -5.89
C GLU A 126 -1.62 -55.79 -4.92
N GLU A 127 -2.33 -54.83 -4.30
CA GLU A 127 -3.46 -55.13 -3.39
C GLU A 127 -4.83 -55.17 -4.10
N ASN A 128 -4.89 -54.90 -5.41
CA ASN A 128 -6.15 -54.89 -6.20
C ASN A 128 -6.33 -56.11 -7.10
N ASN A 129 -5.68 -57.24 -6.79
CA ASN A 129 -5.96 -58.52 -7.43
C ASN A 129 -6.69 -59.42 -6.44
N GLY A 130 -8.00 -59.20 -6.29
CA GLY A 130 -8.81 -60.17 -5.56
C GLY A 130 -10.16 -59.72 -5.04
N GLN A 131 -10.98 -58.99 -5.82
CA GLN A 131 -12.45 -59.08 -5.68
C GLN A 131 -13.12 -58.84 -7.04
N VAL A 132 -13.29 -59.94 -7.78
CA VAL A 132 -14.25 -60.03 -8.89
C VAL A 132 -15.57 -60.49 -8.28
N LEU A 133 -16.60 -59.66 -8.36
CA LEU A 133 -17.99 -60.12 -8.32
C LEU A 133 -18.79 -59.47 -9.45
N ASP A 134 -19.64 -60.32 -10.00
CA ASP A 134 -20.21 -60.31 -11.33
C ASP A 134 -21.42 -59.36 -11.47
N ARG A 135 -21.51 -58.74 -12.65
CA ARG A 135 -22.70 -58.47 -13.48
C ARG A 135 -23.95 -57.81 -12.90
N GLY A 136 -24.34 -56.71 -13.55
CA GLY A 136 -25.75 -56.31 -13.63
C GLY A 136 -26.00 -54.95 -14.27
N SER A 137 -26.27 -54.97 -15.58
CA SER A 137 -26.86 -53.87 -16.38
C SER A 137 -27.94 -53.09 -15.60
N ARG A 138 -27.81 -51.76 -15.53
CA ARG A 138 -28.90 -50.90 -15.05
C ARG A 138 -28.81 -49.47 -15.63
N PHE A 139 -28.84 -49.37 -16.96
CA PHE A 139 -29.45 -48.17 -17.55
C PHE A 139 -30.94 -48.22 -17.18
N GLY A 140 -31.35 -47.35 -16.24
CA GLY A 140 -32.74 -47.10 -15.88
C GLY A 140 -33.06 -45.61 -16.08
N PRO A 141 -34.30 -45.24 -16.45
CA PRO A 141 -34.64 -43.90 -16.91
C PRO A 141 -34.69 -42.88 -15.77
N ALA A 142 -34.60 -41.61 -16.14
CA ALA A 142 -34.60 -40.47 -15.24
C ALA A 142 -35.93 -40.37 -14.47
N GLU A 143 -35.88 -40.53 -13.15
CA GLU A 143 -36.97 -40.15 -12.24
C GLU A 143 -36.69 -38.79 -11.60
N GLU A 144 -37.74 -37.99 -11.55
CA GLU A 144 -37.80 -36.60 -11.11
C GLU A 144 -37.36 -36.44 -9.65
N ARG A 145 -36.43 -35.52 -9.38
CA ARG A 145 -36.07 -35.16 -7.99
C ARG A 145 -37.18 -34.31 -7.38
N PRO A 146 -37.70 -34.66 -6.19
CA PRO A 146 -38.71 -33.84 -5.53
C PRO A 146 -38.14 -32.48 -5.11
N LEU A 147 -38.92 -31.43 -5.36
CA LEU A 147 -38.65 -30.06 -4.90
C LEU A 147 -38.48 -30.06 -3.38
N GLN A 148 -37.24 -29.98 -2.90
CA GLN A 148 -36.99 -29.72 -1.49
C GLN A 148 -37.25 -28.26 -1.18
N SER A 149 -38.05 -28.09 -0.13
CA SER A 149 -38.57 -26.87 0.44
C SER A 149 -37.52 -25.78 0.70
N SER A 150 -38.00 -24.55 0.57
CA SER A 150 -37.31 -23.28 0.80
C SER A 150 -36.56 -23.23 2.14
N ARG A 151 -35.23 -23.41 2.10
CA ARG A 151 -34.35 -23.03 3.21
C ARG A 151 -34.14 -21.52 3.18
N MET A 152 -34.82 -20.80 4.07
CA MET A 152 -34.63 -19.37 4.31
C MET A 152 -33.14 -19.02 4.40
N GLN A 153 -32.67 -18.16 3.50
CA GLN A 153 -31.36 -17.55 3.58
C GLN A 153 -31.37 -16.51 4.69
N GLN A 154 -30.73 -16.82 5.82
CA GLN A 154 -30.40 -15.79 6.80
C GLN A 154 -29.27 -14.92 6.22
N GLY A 155 -29.58 -13.64 6.02
CA GLY A 155 -28.66 -12.65 5.49
C GLY A 155 -27.40 -12.55 6.36
N ARG A 156 -26.24 -12.74 5.73
CA ARG A 156 -24.94 -12.47 6.35
C ARG A 156 -24.79 -10.96 6.47
N SER A 157 -24.98 -10.42 7.68
CA SER A 157 -24.64 -9.04 7.99
C SER A 157 -23.12 -8.85 7.94
N SER A 158 -22.67 -7.85 7.17
CA SER A 158 -21.26 -7.45 7.05
C SER A 158 -20.79 -6.82 8.36
N PRO A 159 -19.63 -7.22 8.94
CA PRO A 159 -19.21 -6.82 10.28
C PRO A 159 -18.62 -5.40 10.38
N TYR A 160 -18.78 -4.56 9.35
CA TYR A 160 -18.22 -3.21 9.34
C TYR A 160 -19.27 -2.15 9.03
N ASN A 161 -20.17 -1.87 9.98
CA ASN A 161 -20.91 -0.60 10.04
C ASN A 161 -21.35 -0.30 11.47
N LEU A 162 -20.45 0.30 12.25
CA LEU A 162 -20.80 1.04 13.47
C LEU A 162 -20.30 2.47 13.28
N ARG A 163 -21.18 3.33 12.77
CA ARG A 163 -21.02 4.78 12.78
C ARG A 163 -22.13 5.37 13.64
N ASN A 164 -21.73 5.74 14.85
CA ASN A 164 -22.36 6.64 15.81
C ASN A 164 -23.57 7.41 15.28
N ARG A 165 -24.76 7.06 15.79
CA ARG A 165 -25.86 7.99 16.00
C ARG A 165 -26.25 7.92 17.46
N GLY A 166 -26.44 9.10 18.04
CA GLY A 166 -26.88 9.34 19.41
C GLY A 166 -26.32 10.69 19.83
N GLU A 167 -27.08 11.69 20.22
CA GLU A 167 -28.53 11.91 20.26
C GLU A 167 -28.68 13.43 20.51
N GLN A 168 -29.66 14.06 19.88
CA GLN A 168 -30.13 15.39 20.27
C GLN A 168 -31.30 15.16 21.24
N THR A 169 -31.22 15.80 22.41
CA THR A 169 -32.37 16.25 23.19
C THR A 169 -32.11 17.71 23.53
#